data_AF-A0A7H0I443-F1
#
_entry.id   AF-A0A7H0I443-F1
#
_cell.length_a   1.000
_cell.length_b   1.000
_cell.length_c   1.000
_cell.angle_alpha   90.00
_cell.angle_beta   90.00
_cell.angle_gamma   90.00
#
_symmetry.space_group_name_H-M   'P 1'
#
loop_
_entity.id
_entity.type
_entity.pdbx_description
1 polymer ?
#
loop_
_entity_poly.entity_id
_entity_poly.type
_entity_poly.pdbx_seq_one_letter_code
_entity_poly.pdbx_strand_id
1 'polypeptide(L)'
;MAKGLRGLVGPRHAGHSMPAGHLAALSLPVGDDGVVVGDDAEGRPQLVGFHRSTPYDVLLIGGLWTAQVLALRAAGTGARVVVETGRRQEWTTLAQAAGAGLECITLHDVGRVPPMGATVGSPVVVIRDCGMRPPRGRVVSSPWQSVLTLLPYLSPVAPRLMRASTLVGVQRVSPQEAQQIGRILGLTQPEVAALPTLADGVTLWCSGRERHWVMTSGTDAESGLLGMARRMD
;
A
#
# COMPACT_ATOMS: atom_id res chain seq x y z
N MET A 1 32.55 2.41 53.99
CA MET A 1 32.27 1.33 53.03
C MET A 1 31.05 1.71 52.20
N ALA A 2 31.23 2.16 50.96
CA ALA A 2 30.12 2.51 50.06
C ALA A 2 29.93 1.38 49.04
N LYS A 3 28.73 0.78 49.05
CA LYS A 3 28.35 -0.38 48.22
C LYS A 3 27.93 0.13 46.84
N GLY A 4 28.78 -0.05 45.82
CA GLY A 4 28.47 0.34 44.44
C GLY A 4 27.38 -0.55 43.84
N LEU A 5 26.26 0.05 43.45
CA LEU A 5 25.22 -0.61 42.65
C LEU A 5 25.76 -0.87 41.24
N ARG A 6 26.01 -2.14 40.92
CA ARG A 6 26.22 -2.60 39.55
C ARG A 6 24.87 -2.83 38.89
N GLY A 7 24.34 -1.81 38.22
CA GLY A 7 23.28 -1.97 37.22
C GLY A 7 23.90 -2.21 35.85
N LEU A 8 23.34 -3.13 35.07
CA LEU A 8 23.67 -3.29 33.65
C LEU A 8 23.18 -2.04 32.90
N VAL A 9 24.05 -1.03 32.78
CA VAL A 9 23.79 0.15 31.96
C VAL A 9 24.13 -0.23 30.53
N GLY A 10 23.12 -0.37 29.67
CA GLY A 10 23.31 -0.63 28.24
C GLY A 10 24.19 0.44 27.57
N PRO A 11 24.77 0.15 26.39
CA PRO A 11 25.71 1.05 25.74
C PRO A 11 25.06 2.42 25.53
N ARG A 12 25.55 3.42 26.27
CA ARG A 12 25.19 4.82 26.07
C ARG A 12 25.93 5.29 24.83
N HIS A 13 25.28 5.24 23.69
CA HIS A 13 25.74 6.01 22.54
C HIS A 13 25.81 7.49 22.96
N ALA A 14 26.89 8.18 22.61
CA ALA A 14 27.02 9.60 22.87
C ALA A 14 25.81 10.30 22.21
N GLY A 15 24.95 10.90 23.02
CA GLY A 15 23.80 11.63 22.50
C GLY A 15 24.26 12.73 21.58
N HIS A 16 23.57 12.92 20.46
CA HIS A 16 23.78 14.11 19.63
C HIS A 16 23.25 15.32 20.39
N SER A 17 24.14 16.16 20.89
CA SER A 17 23.79 17.43 21.56
C SER A 17 23.85 18.58 20.56
N MET A 18 22.88 19.47 20.59
CA MET A 18 22.88 20.71 19.81
C MET A 18 22.54 21.91 20.71
N PRO A 19 23.13 23.09 20.49
CA PRO A 19 22.74 24.32 21.19
C PRO A 19 21.26 24.66 20.96
N ALA A 20 20.56 25.09 22.01
CA ALA A 20 19.13 25.40 21.96
C ALA A 20 18.76 26.42 20.87
N GLY A 21 19.65 27.39 20.58
CA GLY A 21 19.43 28.39 19.52
C GLY A 21 19.42 27.83 18.10
N HIS A 22 19.97 26.64 17.87
CA HIS A 22 19.93 25.96 16.57
C HIS A 22 18.70 25.04 16.41
N LEU A 23 17.86 24.89 17.44
CA LEU A 23 16.64 24.08 17.38
C LEU A 23 15.68 24.60 16.29
N ALA A 24 15.63 25.92 16.08
CA ALA A 24 14.80 26.53 15.03
C ALA A 24 15.36 26.30 13.60
N ALA A 25 16.63 25.91 13.48
CA ALA A 25 17.28 25.59 12.20
C ALA A 25 17.19 24.10 11.86
N LEU A 26 16.80 23.26 12.83
CA LEU A 26 16.40 21.88 12.54
C LEU A 26 15.10 21.90 11.75
N SER A 27 15.21 21.75 10.44
CA SER A 27 14.16 21.13 9.67
C SER A 27 14.45 19.63 9.67
N LEU A 28 13.54 18.82 10.22
CA LEU A 28 13.39 17.49 9.64
C LEU A 28 12.64 17.74 8.34
N PRO A 29 13.25 17.54 7.16
CA PRO A 29 12.43 17.27 6.00
C PRO A 29 11.65 16.00 6.37
N VAL A 30 10.40 16.16 6.79
CA VAL A 30 9.43 15.09 6.70
C VAL A 30 9.21 14.97 5.20
N GLY A 31 10.10 14.22 4.54
CA GLY A 31 9.78 13.73 3.22
C GLY A 31 8.44 13.03 3.33
N ASP A 32 7.64 13.09 2.28
CA ASP A 32 6.56 12.12 2.14
C ASP A 32 7.22 10.74 2.09
N ASP A 33 7.35 10.09 3.24
CA ASP A 33 7.81 8.72 3.34
C ASP A 33 6.67 7.84 2.85
N GLY A 34 6.85 7.23 1.69
CA GLY A 34 5.77 6.47 1.09
C GLY A 34 6.15 5.76 -0.18
N VAL A 35 5.19 4.97 -0.64
CA VAL A 35 5.27 4.27 -1.91
C VAL A 35 4.63 5.15 -2.96
N VAL A 36 5.39 5.49 -3.99
CA VAL A 36 4.88 6.27 -5.13
C VAL A 36 3.81 5.45 -5.85
N VAL A 37 2.59 5.95 -5.89
CA VAL A 37 1.46 5.29 -6.57
C VAL A 37 1.35 5.69 -8.04
N GLY A 38 1.98 6.81 -8.43
CA GLY A 38 1.95 7.36 -9.78
C GLY A 38 1.98 8.89 -9.72
N ASP A 39 1.61 9.53 -10.82
CA ASP A 39 1.64 10.99 -10.96
C ASP A 39 0.24 11.57 -11.11
N ASP A 40 0.03 12.80 -10.65
CA ASP A 40 -1.19 13.56 -10.92
C ASP A 40 -1.19 14.17 -12.33
N ALA A 41 -2.25 14.92 -12.68
CA ALA A 41 -2.39 15.54 -13.99
C ALA A 41 -1.29 16.56 -14.33
N GLU A 42 -0.64 17.13 -13.30
CA GLU A 42 0.47 18.06 -13.44
C GLU A 42 1.84 17.36 -13.42
N GLY A 43 1.86 16.02 -13.37
CA GLY A 43 3.09 15.23 -13.34
C GLY A 43 3.77 15.22 -11.97
N ARG A 44 3.05 15.55 -10.89
CA ARG A 44 3.61 15.50 -9.54
C ARG A 44 3.41 14.12 -8.93
N PRO A 45 4.47 13.52 -8.35
CA PRO A 45 4.36 12.19 -7.76
C PRO A 45 3.41 12.21 -6.57
N GLN A 46 2.53 11.21 -6.53
CA GLN A 46 1.60 10.95 -5.43
C GLN A 46 2.06 9.73 -4.66
N LEU A 47 2.05 9.82 -3.33
CA LEU A 47 2.59 8.80 -2.43
C LEU A 47 1.53 8.24 -1.50
N VAL A 48 1.70 6.98 -1.13
CA VAL A 48 0.92 6.31 -0.08
C VAL A 48 1.83 5.85 1.04
N GLY A 49 1.59 6.36 2.24
CA GLY A 49 2.36 6.03 3.45
C GLY A 49 1.98 4.66 4.04
N PHE A 50 2.42 3.57 3.41
CA PHE A 50 2.22 2.22 3.94
C PHE A 50 3.01 1.94 5.23
N HIS A 51 4.09 2.68 5.49
CA HIS A 51 4.96 2.45 6.66
C HIS A 51 4.61 3.40 7.79
N ARG A 52 3.79 2.95 8.74
CA ARG A 52 3.27 3.86 9.76
C ARG A 52 2.97 3.17 11.08
N SER A 53 2.95 3.94 12.16
CA SER A 53 2.69 3.47 13.53
C SER A 53 1.21 3.17 13.83
N THR A 54 0.29 3.41 12.88
CA THR A 54 -1.15 3.17 13.04
C THR A 54 -1.66 2.11 12.04
N PRO A 55 -2.68 1.31 12.36
CA PRO A 55 -3.22 0.33 11.40
C PRO A 55 -3.66 0.98 10.09
N TYR A 56 -3.21 0.50 8.92
CA TYR A 56 -3.66 0.94 7.59
C TYR A 56 -4.37 -0.14 6.82
N ASP A 57 -5.60 0.15 6.42
CA ASP A 57 -6.33 -0.64 5.45
C ASP A 57 -6.53 0.17 4.17
N VAL A 58 -5.97 -0.34 3.08
CA VAL A 58 -6.12 0.17 1.72
C VAL A 58 -6.97 -0.82 0.93
N LEU A 59 -7.96 -0.33 0.18
CA LEU A 59 -8.73 -1.13 -0.74
C LEU A 59 -8.45 -0.65 -2.16
N LEU A 60 -8.09 -1.56 -3.05
CA LEU A 60 -7.96 -1.29 -4.48
C LEU A 60 -9.05 -2.08 -5.22
N ILE A 61 -9.99 -1.36 -5.84
CA ILE A 61 -10.95 -1.92 -6.80
C ILE A 61 -10.35 -1.68 -8.19
N GLY A 62 -9.63 -2.67 -8.70
CA GLY A 62 -8.76 -2.46 -9.86
C GLY A 62 -8.10 -3.74 -10.36
N GLY A 63 -7.14 -3.56 -11.26
CA GLY A 63 -6.38 -4.64 -11.88
C GLY A 63 -5.24 -5.14 -11.00
N LEU A 64 -4.84 -6.39 -11.23
CA LEU A 64 -3.70 -7.02 -10.57
C LEU A 64 -2.40 -6.26 -10.82
N TRP A 65 -2.18 -5.80 -12.06
CA TRP A 65 -0.96 -5.11 -12.46
C TRP A 65 -0.63 -3.92 -11.52
N THR A 66 -1.62 -3.12 -11.15
CA THR A 66 -1.39 -2.00 -10.21
C THR A 66 -1.01 -2.50 -8.82
N ALA A 67 -1.64 -3.55 -8.32
CA ALA A 67 -1.24 -4.14 -7.03
C ALA A 67 0.20 -4.70 -7.07
N GLN A 68 0.62 -5.26 -8.20
CA GLN A 68 1.97 -5.76 -8.43
C GLN A 68 3.01 -4.62 -8.48
N VAL A 69 2.72 -3.53 -9.20
CA VAL A 69 3.58 -2.33 -9.19
C VAL A 69 3.72 -1.79 -7.76
N LEU A 70 2.62 -1.68 -7.02
CA LEU A 70 2.66 -1.23 -5.62
C LEU A 70 3.46 -2.19 -4.72
N ALA A 71 3.41 -3.50 -4.99
CA ALA A 71 4.21 -4.49 -4.29
C ALA A 71 5.71 -4.27 -4.51
N LEU A 72 6.12 -4.08 -5.77
CA LEU A 72 7.52 -3.82 -6.12
C LEU A 72 8.02 -2.53 -5.49
N ARG A 73 7.23 -1.46 -5.56
CA ARG A 73 7.61 -0.16 -4.99
C ARG A 73 7.65 -0.21 -3.46
N ALA A 74 6.71 -0.90 -2.82
CA ALA A 74 6.76 -1.14 -1.38
C ALA A 74 8.05 -1.88 -0.98
N ALA A 75 8.39 -2.96 -1.69
CA ALA A 75 9.64 -3.67 -1.46
C ALA A 75 10.87 -2.76 -1.69
N GLY A 76 10.86 -1.94 -2.75
CA GLY A 76 11.92 -0.96 -3.04
C GLY A 76 12.10 0.10 -1.97
N THR A 77 11.05 0.43 -1.21
CA THR A 77 11.10 1.32 -0.04
C THR A 77 11.49 0.61 1.27
N GLY A 78 11.90 -0.65 1.22
CA GLY A 78 12.39 -1.43 2.37
C GLY A 78 11.32 -2.25 3.11
N ALA A 79 10.11 -2.36 2.58
CA ALA A 79 9.07 -3.20 3.17
C ALA A 79 9.28 -4.68 2.88
N ARG A 80 8.93 -5.54 3.83
CA ARG A 80 8.64 -6.95 3.54
C ARG A 80 7.22 -7.04 3.00
N VAL A 81 7.08 -7.48 1.75
CA VAL A 81 5.77 -7.66 1.13
C VAL A 81 5.33 -9.11 1.28
N VAL A 82 4.09 -9.28 1.70
CA VAL A 82 3.45 -10.58 1.85
C VAL A 82 2.23 -10.59 0.98
N VAL A 83 2.15 -11.53 0.05
CA VAL A 83 1.01 -11.68 -0.85
C VAL A 83 0.19 -12.88 -0.40
N GLU A 84 -1.02 -12.62 0.07
CA GLU A 84 -2.06 -13.62 0.28
C GLU A 84 -2.86 -13.77 -1.02
N THR A 85 -2.61 -14.83 -1.79
CA THR A 85 -3.23 -14.99 -3.12
C THR A 85 -3.75 -16.40 -3.38
N GLY A 86 -4.86 -16.49 -4.11
CA GLY A 86 -5.38 -17.74 -4.68
C GLY A 86 -4.79 -18.09 -6.06
N ARG A 87 -4.08 -17.15 -6.69
CA ARG A 87 -3.52 -17.25 -8.05
C ARG A 87 -2.01 -17.05 -8.04
N ARG A 88 -1.33 -17.89 -7.26
CA ARG A 88 0.13 -17.80 -6.99
C ARG A 88 0.97 -17.62 -8.26
N GLN A 89 0.61 -18.27 -9.37
CA GLN A 89 1.34 -18.19 -10.64
C GLN A 89 1.49 -16.75 -11.16
N GLU A 90 0.46 -15.91 -10.98
CA GLU A 90 0.48 -14.52 -11.44
C GLU A 90 1.47 -13.66 -10.63
N TRP A 91 1.81 -14.06 -9.41
CA TRP A 91 2.74 -13.37 -8.52
C TRP A 91 4.16 -13.94 -8.51
N THR A 92 4.38 -15.14 -9.03
CA THR A 92 5.66 -15.86 -8.96
C THR A 92 6.80 -15.07 -9.60
N THR A 93 6.60 -14.55 -10.82
CA THR A 93 7.63 -13.80 -11.57
C THR A 93 8.07 -12.56 -10.78
N LEU A 94 7.11 -11.85 -10.19
CA LEU A 94 7.36 -10.68 -9.37
C LEU A 94 8.15 -11.02 -8.09
N ALA A 95 7.77 -12.10 -7.40
CA ALA A 95 8.45 -12.53 -6.19
C ALA A 95 9.91 -12.95 -6.44
N GLN A 96 10.17 -13.60 -7.58
CA GLN A 96 11.52 -13.98 -8.00
C GLN A 96 12.37 -12.77 -8.38
N ALA A 97 11.79 -11.80 -9.09
CA ALA A 97 12.53 -10.63 -9.57
C ALA A 97 12.86 -9.61 -8.46
N ALA A 98 11.97 -9.45 -7.47
CA ALA A 98 12.21 -8.56 -6.33
C ALA A 98 13.33 -9.06 -5.39
N GLY A 99 13.80 -10.28 -5.61
CA GLY A 99 14.70 -10.98 -4.71
C GLY A 99 16.10 -10.39 -4.64
N ALA A 100 16.86 -10.32 -5.74
CA ALA A 100 18.29 -9.97 -5.73
C ALA A 100 19.12 -10.61 -4.57
N GLY A 101 18.68 -11.75 -3.99
CA GLY A 101 19.26 -12.41 -2.82
C GLY A 101 18.57 -12.18 -1.46
N LEU A 102 17.53 -11.34 -1.37
CA LEU A 102 16.72 -11.07 -0.19
C LEU A 102 15.26 -11.52 -0.44
N GLU A 103 14.61 -12.15 0.54
CA GLU A 103 13.18 -12.51 0.43
C GLU A 103 12.28 -11.29 0.69
N CYS A 104 12.30 -10.32 -0.24
CA CYS A 104 11.54 -9.07 -0.13
C CYS A 104 10.03 -9.29 -0.29
N ILE A 105 9.63 -10.30 -1.07
CA ILE A 105 8.24 -10.62 -1.41
C ILE A 105 7.98 -12.11 -1.21
N THR A 106 7.00 -12.44 -0.37
CA THR A 106 6.65 -13.83 -0.01
C THR A 106 5.21 -14.15 -0.36
N LEU A 107 4.96 -15.38 -0.85
CA LEU A 107 3.65 -15.79 -1.37
C LEU A 107 2.99 -16.85 -0.47
N HIS A 108 1.82 -16.52 0.06
CA HIS A 108 1.03 -17.39 0.94
C HIS A 108 -0.33 -17.70 0.33
N ASP A 109 -0.80 -18.92 0.61
CA ASP A 109 -2.17 -19.28 0.26
C ASP A 109 -3.17 -18.47 1.08
N VAL A 110 -4.37 -18.31 0.52
CA VAL A 110 -5.47 -17.61 1.18
C VAL A 110 -5.74 -18.20 2.57
N GLY A 111 -5.70 -17.35 3.59
CA GLY A 111 -5.91 -17.71 4.99
C GLY A 111 -4.69 -18.32 5.69
N ARG A 112 -3.52 -18.37 5.04
CA ARG A 112 -2.30 -19.03 5.54
C ARG A 112 -1.13 -18.09 5.81
N VAL A 113 -1.35 -16.79 5.84
CA VAL A 113 -0.32 -15.81 6.21
C VAL A 113 0.00 -15.95 7.72
N PRO A 114 1.28 -16.18 8.09
CA PRO A 114 1.70 -16.22 9.49
C PRO A 114 1.82 -14.80 10.08
N PRO A 115 1.93 -14.64 11.41
CA PRO A 115 2.32 -13.38 12.02
C PRO A 115 3.69 -12.94 11.51
N MET A 116 3.79 -11.72 10.97
CA MET A 116 5.01 -11.24 10.30
C MET A 116 5.98 -10.48 11.20
N GLY A 117 5.56 -10.11 12.42
CA GLY A 117 6.38 -9.35 13.37
C GLY A 117 6.82 -8.00 12.79
N ALA A 118 5.88 -7.20 12.30
CA ALA A 118 6.19 -5.90 11.72
C ALA A 118 6.76 -4.93 12.75
N THR A 119 7.78 -4.15 12.36
CA THR A 119 8.42 -3.13 13.21
C THR A 119 8.78 -1.91 12.37
N VAL A 120 9.18 -0.82 13.02
CA VAL A 120 9.68 0.39 12.32
C VAL A 120 10.87 0.09 11.41
N GLY A 121 11.80 -0.78 11.81
CA GLY A 121 12.98 -1.15 11.02
C GLY A 121 12.73 -2.26 10.00
N SER A 122 11.54 -2.87 10.01
CA SER A 122 11.16 -3.91 9.05
C SER A 122 9.63 -3.91 8.89
N PRO A 123 9.09 -2.87 8.24
CA PRO A 123 7.65 -2.74 8.04
C PRO A 123 7.15 -3.82 7.09
N VAL A 124 5.87 -4.13 7.19
CA VAL A 124 5.22 -5.18 6.42
C VAL A 124 4.05 -4.60 5.63
N VAL A 125 3.98 -4.93 4.34
CA VAL A 125 2.80 -4.66 3.52
C VAL A 125 2.19 -6.00 3.12
N VAL A 126 0.97 -6.27 3.60
CA VAL A 126 0.23 -7.47 3.23
C VAL A 126 -0.73 -7.14 2.10
N ILE A 127 -0.51 -7.73 0.92
CA ILE A 127 -1.40 -7.63 -0.22
C ILE A 127 -2.33 -8.84 -0.24
N ARG A 128 -3.63 -8.59 -0.16
CA ARG A 128 -4.67 -9.61 -0.15
C ARG A 128 -5.34 -9.66 -1.52
N ASP A 129 -4.89 -10.60 -2.34
CA ASP A 129 -5.42 -10.94 -3.66
C ASP A 129 -6.23 -12.25 -3.59
N CYS A 130 -7.32 -12.20 -2.81
CA CYS A 130 -8.16 -13.38 -2.53
C CYS A 130 -9.36 -13.50 -3.49
N GLY A 131 -9.37 -12.75 -4.59
CA GLY A 131 -10.49 -12.66 -5.51
C GLY A 131 -11.74 -12.02 -4.88
N MET A 132 -12.92 -12.49 -5.27
CA MET A 132 -14.19 -11.79 -5.06
C MET A 132 -14.77 -11.84 -3.66
N ARG A 133 -14.40 -12.86 -2.90
CA ARG A 133 -14.87 -13.06 -1.53
C ARG A 133 -13.65 -13.34 -0.66
N PRO A 134 -12.83 -12.30 -0.40
CA PRO A 134 -11.73 -12.44 0.54
C PRO A 134 -12.30 -12.97 1.86
N PRO A 135 -11.77 -14.09 2.39
CA PRO A 135 -12.22 -14.57 3.68
C PRO A 135 -11.97 -13.50 4.74
N ARG A 136 -12.72 -13.59 5.84
CA ARG A 136 -12.40 -12.85 7.06
C ARG A 136 -11.09 -13.45 7.59
N GLY A 137 -9.98 -12.92 7.09
CA GLY A 137 -8.65 -13.47 7.29
C GLY A 137 -8.13 -13.19 8.69
N ARG A 138 -7.08 -13.93 9.06
CA ARG A 138 -6.27 -13.66 10.26
C ARG A 138 -5.44 -12.39 10.12
N VAL A 139 -5.15 -11.99 8.87
CA VAL A 139 -4.43 -10.77 8.55
C VAL A 139 -5.29 -9.57 8.89
N VAL A 140 -4.81 -8.77 9.83
CA VAL A 140 -5.37 -7.47 10.21
C VAL A 140 -4.27 -6.42 10.11
N SER A 141 -4.65 -5.19 9.79
CA SER A 141 -3.73 -4.06 9.87
C SER A 141 -3.31 -3.83 11.33
N SER A 142 -2.05 -3.45 11.53
CA SER A 142 -1.50 -3.12 12.85
C SER A 142 -0.34 -2.13 12.69
N PRO A 143 0.21 -1.54 13.78
CA PRO A 143 1.38 -0.69 13.67
C PRO A 143 2.49 -1.35 12.84
N TRP A 144 2.96 -0.63 11.82
CA TRP A 144 3.96 -1.04 10.82
C TRP A 144 3.55 -2.22 9.91
N GLN A 145 2.31 -2.69 10.01
CA GLN A 145 1.71 -3.68 9.12
C GLN A 145 0.49 -3.11 8.41
N SER A 146 0.68 -2.68 7.17
CA SER A 146 -0.40 -2.21 6.30
C SER A 146 -1.02 -3.37 5.54
N VAL A 147 -2.32 -3.28 5.26
CA VAL A 147 -3.05 -4.28 4.47
C VAL A 147 -3.65 -3.60 3.24
N LEU A 148 -3.24 -4.04 2.05
CA LEU A 148 -3.86 -3.67 0.78
C LEU A 148 -4.74 -4.83 0.31
N THR A 149 -6.04 -4.63 0.25
CA THR A 149 -6.96 -5.62 -0.31
C THR A 149 -7.25 -5.30 -1.77
N LEU A 150 -7.00 -6.25 -2.66
CA LEU A 150 -7.34 -6.15 -4.07
C LEU A 150 -8.70 -6.81 -4.32
N LEU A 151 -9.61 -6.08 -4.96
CA LEU A 151 -10.83 -6.61 -5.54
C LEU A 151 -10.80 -6.37 -7.06
N PRO A 152 -10.98 -7.40 -7.89
CA PRO A 152 -10.94 -7.21 -9.34
C PRO A 152 -12.15 -6.42 -9.86
N TYR A 153 -13.27 -6.41 -9.14
CA TYR A 153 -14.47 -5.63 -9.42
C TYR A 153 -15.31 -5.43 -8.15
N LEU A 154 -16.43 -4.70 -8.24
CA LEU A 154 -17.24 -4.36 -7.07
C LEU A 154 -17.99 -5.60 -6.55
N SER A 155 -17.40 -6.25 -5.56
CA SER A 155 -17.97 -7.45 -4.94
C SER A 155 -19.09 -7.14 -3.94
N PRO A 156 -19.93 -8.13 -3.57
CA PRO A 156 -20.90 -7.97 -2.48
C PRO A 156 -20.27 -7.56 -1.13
N VAL A 157 -18.98 -7.86 -0.91
CA VAL A 157 -18.27 -7.46 0.32
C VAL A 157 -17.63 -6.07 0.21
N ALA A 158 -17.51 -5.51 -0.99
CA ALA A 158 -16.85 -4.24 -1.24
C ALA A 158 -17.43 -3.09 -0.42
N PRO A 159 -18.76 -2.91 -0.26
CA PRO A 159 -19.30 -1.79 0.53
C PRO A 159 -18.84 -1.81 2.00
N ARG A 160 -18.60 -2.99 2.57
CA ARG A 160 -18.08 -3.10 3.94
C ARG A 160 -16.61 -2.75 3.98
N LEU A 161 -15.82 -3.24 3.02
CA LEU A 161 -14.40 -2.97 2.92
C LEU A 161 -14.13 -1.49 2.67
N MET A 162 -14.85 -0.86 1.74
CA MET A 162 -14.72 0.58 1.43
C MET A 162 -14.94 1.47 2.66
N ARG A 163 -15.89 1.11 3.54
CA ARG A 163 -16.13 1.86 4.78
C ARG A 163 -15.09 1.62 5.87
N ALA A 164 -14.44 0.46 5.86
CA ALA A 164 -13.42 0.09 6.83
C ALA A 164 -12.03 0.56 6.41
N SER A 165 -11.80 0.78 5.11
CA SER A 165 -10.53 1.24 4.57
C SER A 165 -10.32 2.73 4.83
N THR A 166 -9.08 3.07 5.18
CA THR A 166 -8.65 4.47 5.28
C THR A 166 -8.42 5.08 3.90
N LEU A 167 -8.00 4.28 2.93
CA LEU A 167 -7.76 4.69 1.55
C LEU A 167 -8.44 3.73 0.58
N VAL A 168 -9.16 4.26 -0.41
CA VAL A 168 -9.80 3.46 -1.47
C VAL A 168 -9.33 3.93 -2.84
N GLY A 169 -8.67 3.05 -3.59
CA GLY A 169 -8.34 3.23 -5.00
C GLY A 169 -9.41 2.60 -5.89
N VAL A 170 -9.93 3.35 -6.85
CA VAL A 170 -10.94 2.89 -7.81
C VAL A 170 -10.42 3.14 -9.23
N GLN A 171 -10.25 2.07 -9.99
CA GLN A 171 -9.94 2.15 -11.43
C GLN A 171 -11.21 2.11 -12.27
N ARG A 172 -11.07 1.94 -13.59
CA ARG A 172 -12.21 1.77 -14.49
C ARG A 172 -13.15 0.67 -13.97
N VAL A 173 -14.43 1.02 -13.87
CA VAL A 173 -15.55 0.18 -13.43
C VAL A 173 -16.75 0.41 -14.34
N SER A 174 -17.75 -0.47 -14.29
CA SER A 174 -18.99 -0.27 -15.05
C SER A 174 -19.78 0.95 -14.53
N PRO A 175 -20.67 1.55 -15.35
CA PRO A 175 -21.52 2.67 -14.91
C PRO A 175 -22.38 2.35 -13.69
N GLN A 176 -22.87 1.10 -13.57
CA GLN A 176 -23.66 0.65 -12.43
C GLN A 176 -22.82 0.61 -11.15
N GLU A 177 -21.60 0.07 -11.23
CA GLU A 177 -20.67 0.03 -10.11
C GLU A 177 -20.24 1.45 -9.69
N ALA A 178 -19.99 2.34 -10.65
CA ALA A 178 -19.65 3.74 -10.40
C ALA A 178 -20.72 4.44 -9.55
N GLN A 179 -22.01 4.24 -9.84
CA GLN A 179 -23.12 4.79 -9.05
C GLN A 179 -23.16 4.24 -7.61
N GLN A 180 -22.82 2.96 -7.42
CA GLN A 180 -22.74 2.38 -6.08
C GLN A 180 -21.53 2.89 -5.30
N ILE A 181 -20.37 2.97 -5.96
CA ILE A 181 -19.13 3.51 -5.38
C ILE A 181 -19.33 4.97 -5.00
N GLY A 182 -19.94 5.76 -5.89
CA GLY A 182 -20.25 7.17 -5.67
C GLY A 182 -21.08 7.41 -4.42
N ARG A 183 -22.11 6.60 -4.19
CA ARG A 183 -22.94 6.68 -2.98
C ARG A 183 -22.17 6.33 -1.70
N ILE A 184 -21.24 5.38 -1.76
CA ILE A 184 -20.48 4.93 -0.58
C ILE A 184 -19.37 5.90 -0.22
N LEU A 185 -18.64 6.40 -1.22
CA LEU A 185 -17.51 7.33 -1.02
C LEU A 185 -17.96 8.80 -1.00
N GLY A 186 -19.23 9.11 -1.29
CA GLY A 186 -19.71 10.49 -1.38
C GLY A 186 -19.07 11.25 -2.55
N LEU A 187 -18.96 10.60 -3.72
CA LEU A 187 -18.46 11.23 -4.93
C LEU A 187 -19.52 12.16 -5.53
N THR A 188 -19.05 13.23 -6.14
CA THR A 188 -19.86 14.15 -6.95
C THR A 188 -20.29 13.48 -8.26
N GLN A 189 -21.36 14.00 -8.89
CA GLN A 189 -21.83 13.45 -10.17
C GLN A 189 -20.77 13.46 -11.28
N PRO A 190 -19.93 14.51 -11.44
CA PRO A 190 -18.84 14.49 -12.41
C PRO A 190 -17.81 13.38 -12.12
N GLU A 191 -17.44 13.15 -10.86
CA GLU A 191 -16.50 12.09 -10.48
C GLU A 191 -17.09 10.71 -10.78
N VAL A 192 -18.37 10.48 -10.48
CA VAL A 192 -19.07 9.23 -10.81
C VAL A 192 -19.11 9.00 -12.32
N ALA A 193 -19.40 10.04 -13.11
CA ALA A 193 -19.45 9.97 -14.56
C ALA A 193 -18.07 9.69 -15.19
N ALA A 194 -16.98 10.08 -14.53
CA ALA A 194 -15.62 9.85 -15.00
C ALA A 194 -15.11 8.42 -14.77
N LEU A 195 -15.59 7.71 -13.73
CA LEU A 195 -15.09 6.37 -13.38
C LEU A 195 -15.14 5.35 -14.53
N PRO A 196 -16.21 5.26 -15.36
CA PRO A 196 -16.24 4.31 -16.47
C PRO A 196 -15.33 4.68 -17.63
N THR A 197 -14.87 5.94 -17.71
CA THR A 197 -14.07 6.46 -18.83
C THR A 197 -12.57 6.53 -18.51
N LEU A 198 -12.15 6.13 -17.31
CA LEU A 198 -10.74 6.20 -16.89
C LEU A 198 -9.83 5.38 -17.80
N ALA A 199 -8.72 5.92 -18.28
CA ALA A 199 -7.71 5.16 -19.02
C ALA A 199 -7.09 4.03 -18.16
N ASP A 200 -6.44 3.07 -18.81
CA ASP A 200 -5.70 2.03 -18.07
C ASP A 200 -4.56 2.68 -17.26
N GLY A 201 -4.31 2.17 -16.05
CA GLY A 201 -3.36 2.77 -15.12
C GLY A 201 -3.89 3.96 -14.31
N VAL A 202 -5.03 4.55 -14.69
CA VAL A 202 -5.64 5.64 -13.92
C VAL A 202 -6.43 5.09 -12.74
N THR A 203 -6.15 5.61 -11.55
CA THR A 203 -6.82 5.26 -10.29
C THR A 203 -7.30 6.53 -9.60
N LEU A 204 -8.58 6.56 -9.23
CA LEU A 204 -9.11 7.54 -8.28
C LEU A 204 -8.79 7.06 -6.86
N TRP A 205 -7.90 7.77 -6.16
CA TRP A 205 -7.62 7.54 -4.75
C TRP A 205 -8.49 8.44 -3.88
N CYS A 206 -9.22 7.81 -2.95
CA CYS A 206 -10.15 8.45 -2.03
C CYS A 206 -9.70 8.23 -0.58
N SER A 207 -9.41 9.30 0.14
CA SER A 207 -9.13 9.31 1.58
C SER A 207 -10.11 10.25 2.28
N GLY A 208 -11.14 9.71 2.93
CA GLY A 208 -12.22 10.54 3.50
C GLY A 208 -12.91 11.39 2.43
N ARG A 209 -12.66 12.71 2.42
CA ARG A 209 -13.18 13.66 1.40
C ARG A 209 -12.17 14.04 0.32
N GLU A 210 -10.91 13.67 0.47
CA GLU A 210 -9.83 13.99 -0.46
C GLU A 210 -9.84 13.03 -1.65
N ARG A 211 -9.60 13.56 -2.85
CA ARG A 211 -9.73 12.86 -4.13
C ARG A 211 -8.54 13.19 -5.00
N HIS A 212 -7.80 12.16 -5.40
CA HIS A 212 -6.61 12.29 -6.22
C HIS A 212 -6.73 11.37 -7.44
N TRP A 213 -6.67 11.95 -8.63
CA TRP A 213 -6.57 11.20 -9.88
C TRP A 213 -5.10 10.93 -10.15
N VAL A 214 -4.74 9.65 -10.21
CA VAL A 214 -3.34 9.25 -10.33
C VAL A 214 -3.17 8.31 -11.50
N MET A 215 -2.21 8.63 -12.36
CA MET A 215 -1.74 7.75 -13.42
C MET A 215 -0.58 6.90 -12.89
N THR A 216 -0.81 5.61 -12.74
CA THR A 216 0.27 4.64 -12.45
C THR A 216 0.91 4.21 -13.76
N SER A 217 2.09 4.76 -14.06
CA SER A 217 2.99 4.28 -15.12
C SER A 217 4.04 3.36 -14.52
N GLY A 218 4.36 2.27 -15.23
CA GLY A 218 5.47 1.41 -14.84
C GLY A 218 6.80 2.01 -15.30
N THR A 219 7.84 1.95 -14.46
CA THR A 219 9.22 2.20 -14.91
C THR A 219 9.63 1.18 -15.98
N ASP A 220 10.76 1.41 -16.67
CA ASP A 220 11.27 0.45 -17.65
C ASP A 220 11.50 -0.94 -17.04
N ALA A 221 11.99 -0.99 -15.79
CA ALA A 221 12.18 -2.24 -15.06
C ALA A 221 10.85 -2.92 -14.69
N GLU A 222 9.88 -2.16 -14.19
CA GLU A 222 8.54 -2.68 -13.85
C GLU A 222 7.81 -3.17 -15.10
N SER A 223 7.84 -2.40 -16.19
CA SER A 223 7.18 -2.73 -17.45
C SER A 223 7.87 -3.88 -18.19
N GLY A 224 9.19 -4.00 -18.07
CA GLY A 224 9.93 -5.16 -18.59
C GLY A 224 9.57 -6.47 -17.87
N LEU A 225 9.24 -6.39 -16.58
CA LEU A 225 8.87 -7.53 -15.75
C LEU A 225 7.39 -7.92 -15.85
N LEU A 226 6.49 -6.92 -15.79
CA LEU A 226 5.05 -7.11 -15.69
C LEU A 226 4.31 -6.87 -17.01
N GLY A 227 4.99 -6.32 -18.02
CA GLY A 227 4.35 -5.77 -19.20
C GLY A 227 3.66 -4.43 -18.93
N MET A 228 2.95 -3.94 -19.95
CA MET A 228 2.18 -2.69 -19.88
C MET A 228 0.98 -2.81 -18.94
N ALA A 229 0.51 -1.65 -18.44
CA ALA A 229 -0.66 -1.56 -17.59
C ALA A 229 -1.89 -2.21 -18.24
N ARG A 230 -2.57 -3.08 -17.48
CA ARG A 230 -3.79 -3.77 -17.90
C ARG A 230 -4.81 -3.77 -16.77
N ARG A 231 -6.06 -3.46 -17.11
CA ARG A 231 -7.19 -3.57 -16.18
C ARG A 231 -7.81 -4.98 -16.16
N MET A 232 -7.65 -5.71 -17.26
CA MET A 232 -8.27 -7.00 -17.53
C MET A 232 -7.33 -8.12 -17.12
N ASP A 233 -7.48 -8.62 -15.90
CA ASP A 233 -7.13 -9.98 -15.45
C ASP A 233 -8.13 -10.41 -14.34
#